data_AF-M7T3D7-F1
#
_entry.id   AF-M7T3D7-F1
#
_cell.length_a   1.000
_cell.length_b   1.000
_cell.length_c   1.000
_cell.angle_alpha   90.00
_cell.angle_beta   90.00
_cell.angle_gamma   90.00
#
_symmetry.space_group_name_H-M   'P 1'
#
loop_
_entity.id
_entity.type
_entity.pdbx_description
1 polymer ?
#
loop_
_entity_poly.entity_id
_entity_poly.type
_entity_poly.pdbx_seq_one_letter_code
_entity_poly.pdbx_strand_id
1 'polypeptide(L)'
;MIGTSLPEYVFIRLCIFFLRYTTPICLACLAVLVTIWGPAAALSSRTARFLISYSVADLLYAVLLWIPYNRRLRDDTEHPPALSRPERRAVLERCLAQMPDAERYLRLWFLGADASEIRRENLHEFLLWAFFDRRPALKESEEDVAELDEYVGLIEQNLGHEVGPGRGSAEGGLRLTFDPVEARYRSVIWYTIIGLVDIVTHCQLARCGFQYHAQLRSAFLSVIPYRMQSLFTSRRSAAPDLAYWHRPHTAKGKLPVVFLHGIGVGLWTYVSFLSSLNDGAPEDEQIGIIAIEYLPVSFRLTGAPLHKTDFLKQVTAILESHGWDRFVLASHSYGSVLATHMFQSEALGPRIESAVFVDPVTILLHLPDVAVNFTRRKPQRANEWLLWYFASMDPGVAHCLGRHFFWKDNIVWKEDLVNVIGEASPSPTDGGSSSTELIADLGSARRRKRRVAVSLAENDLIVDTLTVAKYLAGDEEWYLDSVGKGREQGGAGKSISYGKPGRGHVTKDGIELLWFPGFDHAQVFDAKESRDRLCSVTQRYCTI
;
A
#
# COMPACT_ATOMS: atom_id res chain seq x y z
N MET A 1 -2.11 16.75 -0.65
CA MET A 1 -2.72 16.38 0.64
C MET A 1 -2.91 17.60 1.52
N ILE A 2 -3.83 17.54 2.49
CA ILE A 2 -4.01 18.63 3.45
C ILE A 2 -2.84 18.66 4.45
N GLY A 3 -2.42 19.84 4.90
CA GLY A 3 -1.37 20.02 5.90
C GLY A 3 -1.83 19.74 7.33
N THR A 4 -1.21 20.42 8.30
CA THR A 4 -1.49 20.26 9.74
C THR A 4 -2.01 21.52 10.43
N SER A 5 -2.37 22.55 9.68
CA SER A 5 -2.79 23.83 10.25
C SER A 5 -4.20 23.77 10.88
N LEU A 6 -4.51 24.72 11.76
CA LEU A 6 -5.83 24.81 12.39
C LEU A 6 -6.98 25.06 11.36
N PRO A 7 -6.86 25.95 10.36
CA PRO A 7 -7.90 26.11 9.34
C PRO A 7 -8.16 24.82 8.57
N GLU A 8 -7.10 24.09 8.23
CA GLU A 8 -7.19 22.78 7.57
C GLU A 8 -7.87 21.74 8.45
N TYR A 9 -7.59 21.73 9.76
CA TYR A 9 -8.25 20.88 10.73
C TYR A 9 -9.76 21.16 10.79
N VAL A 10 -10.15 22.42 10.89
CA VAL A 10 -11.56 22.81 10.91
C VAL A 10 -12.24 22.40 9.60
N PHE A 11 -11.60 22.67 8.46
CA PHE A 11 -12.09 22.32 7.14
C PHE A 11 -12.35 20.81 7.02
N ILE A 12 -11.36 19.96 7.32
CA ILE A 12 -11.50 18.52 7.17
C ILE A 12 -12.57 17.95 8.10
N ARG A 13 -12.68 18.47 9.33
CA ARG A 13 -13.71 18.07 10.29
C ARG A 13 -15.12 18.43 9.82
N LEU A 14 -15.29 19.61 9.22
CA LEU A 14 -16.56 20.02 8.61
C LEU A 14 -16.90 19.12 7.41
N CYS A 15 -15.95 18.85 6.51
CA CYS A 15 -16.17 17.94 5.38
C CYS A 15 -16.64 16.55 5.85
N ILE A 16 -15.93 15.97 6.83
CA ILE A 16 -16.29 14.67 7.40
C ILE A 16 -17.70 14.71 8.03
N PHE A 17 -18.03 15.78 8.76
CA PHE A 17 -19.35 15.96 9.37
C PHE A 17 -20.45 15.97 8.31
N PHE A 18 -20.32 16.81 7.27
CA PHE A 18 -21.33 16.91 6.22
C PHE A 18 -21.48 15.63 5.40
N LEU A 19 -20.39 14.91 5.12
CA LEU A 19 -20.43 13.63 4.39
C LEU A 19 -21.05 12.51 5.22
N ARG A 20 -20.76 12.45 6.52
CA ARG A 20 -21.26 11.41 7.41
C ARG A 20 -22.72 11.61 7.78
N TYR A 21 -23.13 12.85 8.01
CA TYR A 21 -24.44 13.19 8.53
C TYR A 21 -25.36 13.82 7.48
N THR A 22 -25.12 13.61 6.19
CA THR A 22 -25.92 14.20 5.11
C THR A 22 -27.42 13.90 5.28
N THR A 23 -27.79 12.63 5.49
CA THR A 23 -29.20 12.24 5.68
C THR A 23 -29.83 12.86 6.93
N PRO A 24 -29.22 12.78 8.14
CA PRO A 24 -29.70 13.51 9.32
C PRO A 24 -29.86 15.02 9.09
N ILE A 25 -28.93 15.66 8.39
CA ILE A 25 -29.01 17.10 8.05
C ILE A 25 -30.20 17.36 7.13
N CYS A 26 -30.41 16.53 6.09
CA CYS A 26 -31.57 16.66 5.21
C CYS A 26 -32.89 16.56 5.97
N LEU A 27 -32.99 15.62 6.93
CA LEU A 27 -34.18 15.46 7.77
C LEU A 27 -34.39 16.64 8.72
N ALA A 28 -33.32 17.17 9.31
CA ALA A 28 -33.39 18.37 10.15
C ALA A 28 -33.85 19.60 9.34
N CYS A 29 -33.31 19.80 8.13
CA CYS A 29 -33.75 20.86 7.23
C CYS A 29 -35.23 20.71 6.84
N LEU A 30 -35.68 19.47 6.56
CA LEU A 30 -37.08 19.20 6.27
C LEU A 30 -37.99 19.54 7.46
N ALA A 31 -37.59 19.18 8.69
CA ALA A 31 -38.33 19.53 9.90
C ALA A 31 -38.43 21.05 10.08
N VAL A 32 -37.36 21.80 9.85
CA VAL A 32 -37.38 23.27 9.89
C VAL A 32 -38.35 23.84 8.84
N LEU A 33 -38.34 23.34 7.61
CA LEU A 33 -39.28 23.79 6.56
C LEU A 33 -40.74 23.54 6.96
N VAL A 34 -41.03 22.36 7.53
CA VAL A 34 -42.37 22.01 8.01
C VAL A 34 -42.81 22.93 9.16
N THR A 35 -41.89 23.28 10.07
CA THR A 35 -42.18 24.20 11.18
C THR A 35 -42.49 25.62 10.70
N ILE A 36 -41.76 26.12 9.70
CA ILE A 36 -41.91 27.52 9.23
C ILE A 36 -43.13 27.67 8.31
N TRP A 37 -43.38 26.72 7.40
CA TRP A 37 -44.40 26.86 6.35
C TRP A 37 -45.64 25.98 6.58
N GLY A 38 -45.62 25.12 7.59
CA GLY A 38 -46.62 24.08 7.79
C GLY A 38 -46.40 22.87 6.85
N PRO A 39 -46.95 21.69 7.19
CA PRO A 39 -46.67 20.45 6.47
C PRO A 39 -47.04 20.50 4.97
N ALA A 40 -48.23 21.01 4.64
CA ALA A 40 -48.74 21.00 3.27
C ALA A 40 -47.89 21.87 2.32
N ALA A 41 -47.57 23.10 2.73
CA ALA A 41 -46.77 24.01 1.93
C ALA A 41 -45.30 23.54 1.84
N ALA A 42 -44.72 23.07 2.96
CA ALA A 42 -43.35 22.56 2.97
C ALA A 42 -43.17 21.36 2.03
N LEU A 43 -44.05 20.35 2.10
CA LEU A 43 -43.97 19.13 1.28
C LEU A 43 -44.21 19.39 -0.22
N SER A 44 -44.94 20.46 -0.58
CA SER A 44 -45.12 20.86 -1.97
C SER A 44 -43.87 21.51 -2.59
N SER A 45 -42.95 22.02 -1.75
CA SER A 45 -41.75 22.72 -2.21
C SER A 45 -40.78 21.79 -2.95
N ARG A 46 -40.05 22.33 -3.94
CA ARG A 46 -39.00 21.59 -4.66
C ARG A 46 -37.88 21.13 -3.72
N THR A 47 -37.55 21.97 -2.73
CA THR A 47 -36.51 21.68 -1.73
C THR A 47 -36.89 20.48 -0.87
N ALA A 48 -38.10 20.43 -0.29
CA ALA A 48 -38.53 19.28 0.51
C ALA A 48 -38.54 17.99 -0.32
N ARG A 49 -39.02 18.04 -1.57
CA ARG A 49 -38.99 16.88 -2.47
C ARG A 49 -37.57 16.38 -2.73
N PHE A 50 -36.60 17.27 -2.93
CA PHE A 50 -35.20 16.89 -3.08
C PHE A 50 -34.65 16.25 -1.80
N LEU A 51 -34.87 16.86 -0.64
CA LEU A 51 -34.40 16.33 0.65
C LEU A 51 -34.97 14.94 0.93
N ILE A 52 -36.29 14.75 0.72
CA ILE A 52 -36.95 13.46 0.88
C ILE A 52 -36.39 12.43 -0.11
N SER A 53 -36.26 12.79 -1.39
CA SER A 53 -35.75 11.87 -2.41
C SER A 53 -34.33 11.42 -2.11
N TYR A 54 -33.47 12.34 -1.67
CA TYR A 54 -32.12 12.01 -1.23
C TYR A 54 -32.14 11.06 -0.02
N SER A 55 -32.91 11.38 1.03
CA SER A 55 -32.99 10.53 2.23
C SER A 55 -33.53 9.13 1.92
N VAL A 56 -34.50 9.00 1.01
CA VAL A 56 -34.99 7.70 0.54
C VAL A 56 -33.91 6.95 -0.25
N ALA A 57 -33.21 7.63 -1.16
CA ALA A 57 -32.13 7.01 -1.93
C ALA A 57 -30.98 6.52 -1.03
N ASP A 58 -30.58 7.32 -0.04
CA ASP A 58 -29.54 6.96 0.92
C ASP A 58 -29.98 5.81 1.83
N LEU A 59 -31.25 5.78 2.26
CA LEU A 59 -31.82 4.65 3.01
C LEU A 59 -31.84 3.36 2.18
N LEU A 60 -32.29 3.42 0.92
CA LEU A 60 -32.30 2.27 0.02
C LEU A 60 -30.88 1.75 -0.21
N TYR A 61 -29.93 2.64 -0.49
CA TYR A 61 -28.52 2.29 -0.57
C TYR A 61 -28.01 1.65 0.74
N ALA A 62 -28.36 2.21 1.89
CA ALA A 62 -27.92 1.70 3.18
C ALA A 62 -28.41 0.25 3.40
N VAL A 63 -29.68 0.00 3.12
CA VAL A 63 -30.31 -1.31 3.31
C VAL A 63 -29.86 -2.34 2.28
N LEU A 64 -29.77 -1.95 1.01
CA LEU A 64 -29.53 -2.88 -0.10
C LEU A 64 -28.06 -3.14 -0.38
N LEU A 65 -27.17 -2.19 -0.09
CA LEU A 65 -25.75 -2.26 -0.45
C LEU A 65 -24.84 -2.18 0.79
N TRP A 66 -24.97 -1.13 1.60
CA TRP A 66 -24.07 -0.92 2.73
C TRP A 66 -24.18 -2.01 3.80
N ILE A 67 -25.39 -2.33 4.28
CA ILE A 67 -25.59 -3.31 5.36
C ILE A 67 -25.08 -4.69 4.95
N PRO A 68 -25.44 -5.25 3.77
CA PRO A 68 -24.88 -6.51 3.31
C PRO A 68 -23.36 -6.48 3.18
N TYR A 69 -22.79 -5.41 2.62
CA TYR A 69 -21.34 -5.25 2.49
C TYR A 69 -20.65 -5.23 3.86
N ASN A 70 -21.18 -4.44 4.81
CA ASN A 70 -20.62 -4.30 6.14
C ASN A 70 -20.74 -5.58 6.98
N ARG A 71 -21.69 -6.47 6.66
CA ARG A 71 -21.76 -7.81 7.25
C ARG A 71 -20.59 -8.68 6.79
N ARG A 72 -20.22 -8.64 5.50
CA ARG A 72 -19.07 -9.39 4.96
C ARG A 72 -17.75 -9.04 5.63
N LEU A 73 -17.59 -7.83 6.17
CA LEU A 73 -16.41 -7.45 6.94
C LEU A 73 -16.20 -8.29 8.21
N ARG A 74 -17.24 -9.02 8.65
CA ARG A 74 -17.20 -9.92 9.80
C ARG A 74 -16.91 -11.36 9.43
N ASP A 75 -16.84 -11.68 8.14
CA ASP A 75 -16.51 -13.02 7.68
C ASP A 75 -15.08 -13.36 8.13
N ASP A 76 -14.84 -14.65 8.37
CA ASP A 76 -13.51 -15.14 8.72
C ASP A 76 -12.57 -15.05 7.52
N THR A 77 -11.29 -14.83 7.81
CA THR A 77 -10.23 -14.75 6.80
C THR A 77 -9.78 -16.15 6.39
N GLU A 78 -9.73 -16.41 5.09
CA GLU A 78 -9.04 -17.57 4.52
C GLU A 78 -7.54 -17.31 4.50
N HIS A 79 -6.80 -17.93 5.42
CA HIS A 79 -5.36 -17.72 5.56
C HIS A 79 -4.55 -18.53 4.53
N PRO A 80 -3.37 -18.06 4.12
CA PRO A 80 -2.48 -18.81 3.25
C PRO A 80 -2.01 -20.11 3.94
N PRO A 81 -1.47 -21.08 3.16
CA PRO A 81 -0.90 -22.30 3.73
C PRO A 81 0.11 -21.98 4.82
N ALA A 82 0.01 -22.70 5.95
CA ALA A 82 0.91 -22.50 7.08
C ALA A 82 2.36 -22.80 6.68
N LEU A 83 3.26 -21.88 7.04
CA LEU A 83 4.70 -22.09 6.91
C LEU A 83 5.15 -23.25 7.80
N SER A 84 6.19 -23.98 7.38
CA SER A 84 6.84 -24.97 8.24
C SER A 84 7.57 -24.32 9.42
N ARG A 85 7.85 -25.06 10.49
CA ARG A 85 8.59 -24.57 11.66
C ARG A 85 9.93 -23.91 11.30
N PRO A 86 10.78 -24.49 10.42
CA PRO A 86 12.02 -23.85 9.99
C PRO A 86 11.79 -22.51 9.27
N GLU A 87 10.78 -22.44 8.40
CA GLU A 87 10.43 -21.21 7.68
C GLU A 87 9.91 -20.13 8.64
N ARG A 88 9.03 -20.48 9.57
CA ARG A 88 8.54 -19.55 10.62
C ARG A 88 9.70 -19.00 11.45
N ARG A 89 10.62 -19.87 11.87
CA ARG A 89 11.79 -19.47 12.66
C ARG A 89 12.67 -18.50 11.87
N ALA A 90 12.95 -18.80 10.60
CA ALA A 90 13.75 -17.93 9.74
C ALA A 90 13.12 -16.55 9.55
N VAL A 91 11.79 -16.47 9.39
CA VAL A 91 11.08 -15.18 9.29
C VAL A 91 11.16 -14.42 10.61
N LEU A 92 10.97 -15.07 11.75
CA LEU A 92 11.08 -14.45 13.07
C LEU A 92 12.49 -13.91 13.33
N GLU A 93 13.52 -14.71 13.13
CA GLU A 93 14.92 -14.30 13.31
C GLU A 93 15.27 -13.09 12.44
N ARG A 94 14.76 -13.06 11.21
CA ARG A 94 14.96 -11.91 10.31
C ARG A 94 14.24 -10.65 10.78
N CYS A 95 13.04 -10.78 11.37
CA CYS A 95 12.35 -9.66 11.99
C CYS A 95 13.14 -9.13 13.20
N LEU A 96 13.58 -10.03 14.09
CA LEU A 96 14.36 -9.67 15.28
C LEU A 96 15.68 -8.97 14.91
N ALA A 97 16.39 -9.48 13.89
CA ALA A 97 17.65 -8.88 13.42
C ALA A 97 17.49 -7.45 12.85
N GLN A 98 16.27 -7.07 12.42
CA GLN A 98 15.98 -5.75 11.85
C GLN A 98 15.14 -4.87 12.79
N MET A 99 14.99 -5.28 14.05
CA MET A 99 14.23 -4.58 15.07
C MET A 99 15.12 -3.52 15.73
N PRO A 100 14.88 -2.21 15.53
CA PRO A 100 15.77 -1.19 16.09
C PRO A 100 15.66 -1.03 17.60
N ASP A 101 14.45 -1.25 18.13
CA ASP A 101 14.10 -1.10 19.55
C ASP A 101 13.02 -2.13 19.89
N ALA A 102 13.39 -3.17 20.65
CA ALA A 102 12.53 -4.29 20.97
C ALA A 102 11.38 -3.91 21.90
N GLU A 103 11.61 -3.01 22.87
CA GLU A 103 10.56 -2.58 23.78
C GLU A 103 9.52 -1.74 23.04
N ARG A 104 9.96 -0.76 22.24
CA ARG A 104 9.06 0.04 21.38
C ARG A 104 8.29 -0.85 20.42
N TYR A 105 8.95 -1.82 19.80
CA TYR A 105 8.35 -2.76 18.86
C TYR A 105 7.16 -3.49 19.50
N LEU A 106 7.37 -4.12 20.65
CA LEU A 106 6.29 -4.82 21.36
C LEU A 106 5.21 -3.87 21.82
N ARG A 107 5.57 -2.76 22.48
CA ARG A 107 4.56 -1.80 22.98
C ARG A 107 3.63 -1.33 21.87
N LEU A 108 4.13 -1.03 20.67
CA LEU A 108 3.28 -0.61 19.56
C LEU A 108 2.42 -1.76 19.00
N TRP A 109 2.95 -2.98 18.88
CA TRP A 109 2.13 -4.16 18.52
C TRP A 109 1.03 -4.43 19.57
N PHE A 110 1.26 -4.06 20.82
CA PHE A 110 0.30 -4.10 21.92
C PHE A 110 -0.40 -2.74 22.18
N LEU A 111 -0.56 -1.92 21.13
CA LEU A 111 -1.36 -0.67 21.14
C LEU A 111 -0.95 0.37 22.19
N GLY A 112 0.34 0.41 22.54
CA GLY A 112 0.92 1.32 23.51
C GLY A 112 0.82 0.84 24.96
N ALA A 113 0.51 -0.45 25.19
CA ALA A 113 0.50 -1.03 26.53
C ALA A 113 1.82 -0.82 27.28
N ASP A 114 1.74 -0.85 28.61
CA ASP A 114 2.92 -0.86 29.47
C ASP A 114 3.70 -2.17 29.27
N ALA A 115 5.03 -2.09 29.20
CA ALA A 115 5.88 -3.26 28.95
C ALA A 115 5.69 -4.36 30.01
N SER A 116 5.42 -4.00 31.26
CA SER A 116 5.19 -4.96 32.36
C SER A 116 3.88 -5.74 32.24
N GLU A 117 2.94 -5.23 31.44
CA GLU A 117 1.64 -5.83 31.16
C GLU A 117 1.66 -6.71 29.89
N ILE A 118 2.76 -6.72 29.14
CA ILE A 118 2.99 -7.62 28.01
C ILE A 118 3.72 -8.86 28.56
N ARG A 119 2.94 -9.88 28.89
CA ARG A 119 3.45 -11.11 29.51
C ARG A 119 3.47 -12.29 28.54
N ARG A 120 4.01 -13.41 29.01
CA ARG A 120 4.25 -14.61 28.19
C ARG A 120 3.01 -15.09 27.42
N GLU A 121 1.84 -15.14 28.05
CA GLU A 121 0.60 -15.53 27.37
C GLU A 121 0.15 -14.52 26.29
N ASN A 122 0.37 -13.22 26.52
CA ASN A 122 0.07 -12.18 25.53
C ASN A 122 0.97 -12.35 24.30
N LEU A 123 2.26 -12.65 24.49
CA LEU A 123 3.19 -12.94 23.41
C LEU A 123 2.82 -14.21 22.65
N HIS A 124 2.36 -15.27 23.33
CA HIS A 124 1.89 -16.47 22.65
C HIS A 124 0.74 -16.15 21.69
N GLU A 125 -0.28 -15.40 22.15
CA GLU A 125 -1.39 -15.00 21.27
C GLU A 125 -0.93 -14.16 20.07
N PHE A 126 0.02 -13.25 20.28
CA PHE A 126 0.59 -12.45 19.21
C PHE A 126 1.36 -13.31 18.19
N LEU A 127 2.22 -14.23 18.67
CA LEU A 127 3.01 -15.12 17.83
C LEU A 127 2.15 -16.08 17.01
N LEU A 128 1.08 -16.62 17.61
CA LEU A 128 0.10 -17.47 16.95
C LEU A 128 -0.55 -16.78 15.75
N TRP A 129 -0.88 -15.49 15.87
CA TRP A 129 -1.34 -14.71 14.73
C TRP A 129 -0.20 -14.41 13.76
N ALA A 130 0.87 -13.78 14.23
CA ALA A 130 1.91 -13.20 13.38
C ALA A 130 2.62 -14.27 12.53
N PHE A 131 2.94 -15.43 13.09
CA PHE A 131 3.78 -16.44 12.46
C PHE A 131 3.03 -17.72 12.09
N PHE A 132 1.97 -18.09 12.81
CA PHE A 132 1.23 -19.33 12.57
C PHE A 132 -0.13 -19.15 11.88
N ASP A 133 -0.62 -17.91 11.71
CA ASP A 133 -1.93 -17.63 11.09
C ASP A 133 -3.11 -18.35 11.78
N ARG A 134 -3.04 -18.55 13.11
CA ARG A 134 -4.05 -19.27 13.89
C ARG A 134 -4.52 -18.52 15.14
N ARG A 135 -5.73 -18.83 15.57
CA ARG A 135 -6.25 -18.42 16.89
C ARG A 135 -5.79 -19.43 17.96
N PRO A 136 -5.66 -19.01 19.22
CA PRO A 136 -5.37 -19.93 20.32
C PRO A 136 -6.41 -21.05 20.40
N ALA A 137 -5.95 -22.29 20.49
CA ALA A 137 -6.79 -23.46 20.75
C ALA A 137 -7.12 -23.59 22.24
N LEU A 138 -8.17 -24.38 22.57
CA LEU A 138 -8.47 -24.72 23.96
C LEU A 138 -7.33 -25.51 24.63
N LYS A 139 -6.58 -26.27 23.84
CA LYS A 139 -5.38 -26.98 24.27
C LYS A 139 -4.40 -27.02 23.10
N GLU A 140 -3.29 -26.33 23.27
CA GLU A 140 -2.17 -26.38 22.32
C GLU A 140 -1.42 -27.71 22.44
N SER A 141 -0.83 -28.17 21.33
CA SER A 141 0.03 -29.36 21.35
C SER A 141 1.31 -29.06 22.13
N GLU A 142 1.94 -30.09 22.71
CA GLU A 142 3.22 -29.90 23.42
C GLU A 142 4.32 -29.37 22.48
N GLU A 143 4.27 -29.73 21.20
CA GLU A 143 5.18 -29.22 20.18
C GLU A 143 4.97 -27.73 19.90
N ASP A 144 3.71 -27.30 19.75
CA ASP A 144 3.37 -25.89 19.54
C ASP A 144 3.76 -25.02 20.74
N VAL A 145 3.51 -25.51 21.96
CA VAL A 145 3.91 -24.81 23.18
C VAL A 145 5.43 -24.68 23.25
N ALA A 146 6.17 -25.74 22.92
CA ALA A 146 7.62 -25.70 22.91
C ALA A 146 8.18 -24.71 21.86
N GLU A 147 7.58 -24.65 20.66
CA GLU A 147 7.97 -23.69 19.62
C GLU A 147 7.63 -22.23 20.00
N LEU A 148 6.47 -21.98 20.62
CA LEU A 148 6.10 -20.65 21.12
C LEU A 148 7.05 -20.20 22.23
N ASP A 149 7.35 -21.09 23.17
CA ASP A 149 8.29 -20.82 24.28
C ASP A 149 9.69 -20.50 23.75
N GLU A 150 10.15 -21.23 22.73
CA GLU A 150 11.39 -20.96 22.02
C GLU A 150 11.38 -19.56 21.38
N TYR A 151 10.28 -19.18 20.73
CA TYR A 151 10.14 -17.86 20.10
C TYR A 151 10.09 -16.73 21.11
N VAL A 152 9.43 -16.92 22.25
CA VAL A 152 9.48 -15.97 23.38
C VAL A 152 10.92 -15.81 23.85
N GLY A 153 11.67 -16.91 24.02
CA GLY A 153 13.07 -16.85 24.42
C GLY A 153 13.95 -16.02 23.45
N LEU A 154 13.70 -16.10 22.14
CA LEU A 154 14.38 -15.25 21.15
C LEU A 154 14.02 -13.77 21.29
N ILE A 155 12.75 -13.46 21.63
CA ILE A 155 12.30 -12.09 21.91
C ILE A 155 12.96 -11.56 23.19
N GLU A 156 12.99 -12.35 24.26
CA GLU A 156 13.63 -11.99 25.55
C GLU A 156 15.12 -11.71 25.38
N GLN A 157 15.81 -12.47 24.53
CA GLN A 157 17.21 -12.20 24.17
C GLN A 157 17.39 -10.82 23.52
N ASN A 158 16.44 -10.39 22.67
CA ASN A 158 16.47 -9.07 22.04
C ASN A 158 16.06 -7.95 23.01
N LEU A 159 15.17 -8.24 23.97
CA LEU A 159 14.79 -7.30 25.04
C LEU A 159 15.91 -7.12 26.07
N GLY A 160 16.77 -8.12 26.26
CA GLY A 160 17.79 -8.16 27.30
C GLY A 160 17.25 -8.50 28.69
N HIS A 161 15.98 -8.91 28.80
CA HIS A 161 15.35 -9.37 30.03
C HIS A 161 14.22 -10.36 29.74
N GLU A 162 13.85 -11.16 30.75
CA GLU A 162 12.72 -12.08 30.69
C GLU A 162 11.39 -11.33 30.82
N VAL A 163 10.34 -11.83 30.17
CA VAL A 163 8.97 -11.33 30.32
C VAL A 163 8.28 -12.02 31.49
N GLY A 164 7.40 -11.29 32.17
CA GLY A 164 6.68 -11.83 33.33
C GLY A 164 5.82 -13.07 32.97
N PRO A 165 5.67 -14.05 33.89
CA PRO A 165 4.83 -15.21 33.65
C PRO A 165 3.33 -14.87 33.65
N GLY A 166 2.54 -15.74 33.03
CA GLY A 166 1.09 -15.66 32.97
C GLY A 166 0.57 -14.62 31.97
N ARG A 167 -0.65 -14.14 32.22
CA ARG A 167 -1.34 -13.13 31.42
C ARG A 167 -1.28 -11.75 32.06
N GLY A 168 -0.84 -10.75 31.33
CA GLY A 168 -0.96 -9.34 31.71
C GLY A 168 -2.27 -8.72 31.20
N SER A 169 -2.53 -7.47 31.59
CA SER A 169 -3.75 -6.74 31.22
C SER A 169 -3.74 -6.18 29.79
N ALA A 170 -2.61 -6.25 29.07
CA ALA A 170 -2.55 -5.88 27.67
C ALA A 170 -3.52 -6.76 26.84
N GLU A 171 -4.26 -6.14 25.93
CA GLU A 171 -5.03 -6.88 24.93
C GLU A 171 -4.07 -7.77 24.11
N GLY A 172 -4.54 -8.88 23.50
CA GLY A 172 -3.71 -9.91 22.84
C GLY A 172 -2.95 -9.50 21.57
N GLY A 173 -2.53 -8.23 21.46
CA GLY A 173 -1.86 -7.62 20.33
C GLY A 173 -2.79 -7.20 19.21
N LEU A 174 -2.31 -6.32 18.35
CA LEU A 174 -2.91 -5.99 17.06
C LEU A 174 -2.84 -7.21 16.13
N ARG A 175 -4.00 -7.76 15.75
CA ARG A 175 -4.09 -8.97 14.91
C ARG A 175 -4.99 -8.72 13.70
N LEU A 176 -4.46 -8.04 12.69
CA LEU A 176 -5.25 -7.46 11.59
C LEU A 176 -6.29 -8.41 10.96
N THR A 177 -5.90 -9.65 10.66
CA THR A 177 -6.75 -10.65 10.00
C THR A 177 -7.78 -11.31 10.92
N PHE A 178 -7.67 -11.11 12.23
CA PHE A 178 -8.54 -11.71 13.25
C PHE A 178 -9.39 -10.70 14.01
N ASP A 179 -8.91 -9.47 14.14
CA ASP A 179 -9.60 -8.39 14.83
C ASP A 179 -10.87 -7.99 14.07
N PRO A 180 -11.85 -7.37 14.77
CA PRO A 180 -12.97 -6.73 14.13
C PRO A 180 -12.51 -5.67 13.13
N VAL A 181 -13.09 -5.69 11.92
CA VAL A 181 -12.83 -4.67 10.91
C VAL A 181 -13.72 -3.47 11.18
N GLU A 182 -13.10 -2.34 11.48
CA GLU A 182 -13.80 -1.06 11.59
C GLU A 182 -13.93 -0.38 10.23
N ALA A 183 -15.15 -0.06 9.83
CA ALA A 183 -15.44 0.81 8.70
C ALA A 183 -16.48 1.86 9.10
N ARG A 184 -16.47 3.01 8.43
CA ARG A 184 -17.44 4.09 8.68
C ARG A 184 -18.40 4.23 7.50
N TYR A 185 -19.68 4.46 7.81
CA TYR A 185 -20.71 4.68 6.79
C TYR A 185 -20.28 5.72 5.76
N ARG A 186 -20.52 5.39 4.50
CA ARG A 186 -20.34 6.25 3.34
C ARG A 186 -21.70 6.47 2.71
N SER A 187 -22.18 7.69 2.77
CA SER A 187 -23.45 8.10 2.17
C SER A 187 -23.37 8.08 0.64
N VAL A 188 -24.53 8.12 -0.01
CA VAL A 188 -24.64 8.17 -1.48
C VAL A 188 -23.89 9.36 -2.07
N ILE A 189 -23.79 10.48 -1.35
CA ILE A 189 -23.05 11.65 -1.85
C ILE A 189 -21.55 11.37 -1.96
N TRP A 190 -20.97 10.58 -1.05
CA TRP A 190 -19.57 10.17 -1.16
C TRP A 190 -19.31 9.36 -2.43
N TYR A 191 -20.10 8.31 -2.67
CA TYR A 191 -19.92 7.50 -3.88
C TYR A 191 -20.30 8.26 -5.16
N THR A 192 -21.17 9.26 -5.08
CA THR A 192 -21.39 10.20 -6.19
C THR A 192 -20.13 10.99 -6.50
N ILE A 193 -19.44 11.52 -5.48
CA ILE A 193 -18.16 12.23 -5.65
C ILE A 193 -17.11 11.30 -6.26
N ILE A 194 -16.95 10.07 -5.74
CA ILE A 194 -16.01 9.09 -6.30
C ILE A 194 -16.33 8.77 -7.76
N GLY A 195 -17.61 8.61 -8.11
CA GLY A 195 -18.03 8.37 -9.49
C GLY A 195 -17.71 9.54 -10.42
N LEU A 196 -17.92 10.77 -9.95
CA LEU A 196 -17.57 11.98 -10.71
C LEU A 196 -16.06 12.11 -10.91
N VAL A 197 -15.26 11.91 -9.86
CA VAL A 197 -13.79 11.94 -9.94
C VAL A 197 -13.28 10.90 -10.93
N ASP A 198 -13.86 9.70 -10.95
CA ASP A 198 -13.49 8.64 -11.89
C ASP A 198 -13.84 8.99 -13.35
N ILE A 199 -15.00 9.61 -13.60
CA ILE A 199 -15.36 10.11 -14.93
C ILE A 199 -14.38 11.21 -15.39
N VAL A 200 -14.03 12.14 -14.49
CA VAL A 200 -13.06 13.20 -14.80
C VAL A 200 -11.68 12.60 -15.09
N THR A 201 -11.25 11.65 -14.27
CA THR A 201 -9.99 10.90 -14.44
C THR A 201 -9.96 10.20 -15.80
N HIS A 202 -11.05 9.53 -16.16
CA HIS A 202 -11.18 8.87 -17.45
C HIS A 202 -11.04 9.85 -18.61
N CYS A 203 -11.77 10.98 -18.55
CA CYS A 203 -11.68 12.00 -19.58
C CYS A 203 -10.28 12.64 -19.67
N GLN A 204 -9.57 12.81 -18.56
CA GLN A 204 -8.22 13.38 -18.57
C GLN A 204 -7.18 12.40 -19.13
N LEU A 205 -7.18 11.14 -18.69
CA LEU A 205 -6.27 10.12 -19.22
C LEU A 205 -6.49 9.89 -20.72
N ALA A 206 -7.75 9.83 -21.16
CA ALA A 206 -8.08 9.74 -22.59
C ALA A 206 -7.54 10.94 -23.40
N ARG A 207 -7.65 12.16 -22.86
CA ARG A 207 -7.07 13.36 -23.49
C ARG A 207 -5.54 13.33 -23.53
N CYS A 208 -4.90 12.66 -22.58
CA CYS A 208 -3.45 12.46 -22.54
C CYS A 208 -2.97 11.27 -23.38
N GLY A 209 -3.82 10.72 -24.27
CA GLY A 209 -3.46 9.65 -25.20
C GLY A 209 -3.48 8.24 -24.60
N PHE A 210 -4.00 8.07 -23.38
CA PHE A 210 -4.17 6.74 -22.80
C PHE A 210 -5.44 6.07 -23.32
N GLN A 211 -5.35 4.77 -23.52
CA GLN A 211 -6.41 3.89 -23.99
C GLN A 211 -6.96 3.09 -22.83
N TYR A 212 -8.27 3.20 -22.57
CA TYR A 212 -8.90 2.48 -21.47
C TYR A 212 -9.31 1.05 -21.87
N HIS A 213 -8.76 0.05 -21.18
CA HIS A 213 -9.13 -1.36 -21.30
C HIS A 213 -10.00 -1.75 -20.11
N ALA A 214 -11.30 -1.92 -20.34
CA ALA A 214 -12.24 -2.26 -19.28
C ALA A 214 -12.30 -3.77 -19.01
N GLN A 215 -12.67 -4.11 -17.77
CA GLN A 215 -13.09 -5.45 -17.36
C GLN A 215 -14.27 -5.98 -18.21
N LEU A 216 -14.62 -7.26 -17.97
CA LEU A 216 -15.82 -7.87 -18.55
C LEU A 216 -17.08 -7.08 -18.19
N ARG A 217 -18.03 -6.99 -19.13
CA ARG A 217 -19.30 -6.27 -18.93
C ARG A 217 -20.13 -6.85 -17.78
N SER A 218 -20.01 -8.15 -17.52
CA SER A 218 -20.66 -8.81 -16.37
C SER A 218 -20.20 -8.25 -15.02
N ALA A 219 -18.99 -7.69 -14.93
CA ALA A 219 -18.47 -7.04 -13.73
C ALA A 219 -19.06 -5.63 -13.47
N PHE A 220 -19.92 -5.12 -14.35
CA PHE A 220 -20.47 -3.76 -14.20
C PHE A 220 -21.20 -3.56 -12.86
N LEU A 221 -21.96 -4.56 -12.40
CA LEU A 221 -22.71 -4.48 -11.14
C LEU A 221 -21.88 -4.84 -9.90
N SER A 222 -20.62 -5.27 -10.06
CA SER A 222 -19.78 -5.71 -8.93
C SER A 222 -19.02 -4.55 -8.25
N VAL A 223 -19.13 -3.34 -8.77
CA VAL A 223 -18.40 -2.15 -8.29
C VAL A 223 -19.35 -0.99 -8.05
N ILE A 224 -19.31 -0.42 -6.84
CA ILE A 224 -20.02 0.82 -6.48
C ILE A 224 -19.01 1.95 -6.21
N PRO A 225 -19.19 3.14 -6.81
CA PRO A 225 -20.21 3.50 -7.80
C PRO A 225 -19.99 2.77 -9.13
N TYR A 226 -21.09 2.51 -9.83
CA TYR A 226 -21.07 1.84 -11.13
C TYR A 226 -20.24 2.63 -12.15
N ARG A 227 -19.35 1.93 -12.85
CA ARG A 227 -18.41 2.52 -13.81
C ARG A 227 -19.03 2.60 -15.21
N MET A 228 -19.77 3.68 -15.48
CA MET A 228 -20.47 3.87 -16.76
C MET A 228 -19.51 3.80 -17.97
N GLN A 229 -18.30 4.34 -17.84
CA GLN A 229 -17.27 4.31 -18.88
C GLN A 229 -16.90 2.88 -19.34
N SER A 230 -17.05 1.88 -18.47
CA SER A 230 -16.77 0.48 -18.81
C SER A 230 -17.79 -0.10 -19.79
N LEU A 231 -19.01 0.44 -19.86
CA LEU A 231 -20.03 -0.01 -20.81
C LEU A 231 -19.72 0.46 -22.23
N PHE A 232 -19.22 1.69 -22.38
CA PHE A 232 -19.07 2.36 -23.66
C PHE A 232 -17.72 2.09 -24.36
N THR A 233 -16.68 1.71 -23.63
CA THR A 233 -15.39 1.38 -24.27
C THR A 233 -15.50 0.12 -25.13
N SER A 234 -14.87 0.15 -26.32
CA SER A 234 -14.73 -1.04 -27.17
C SER A 234 -13.58 -1.94 -26.73
N ARG A 235 -12.55 -1.36 -26.10
CA ARG A 235 -11.35 -2.09 -25.66
C ARG A 235 -11.65 -2.87 -24.38
N ARG A 236 -11.32 -4.16 -24.41
CA ARG A 236 -11.44 -5.05 -23.27
C ARG A 236 -10.07 -5.45 -22.78
N SER A 237 -9.98 -5.68 -21.48
CA SER A 237 -8.81 -6.23 -20.84
C SER A 237 -8.66 -7.70 -21.21
N ALA A 238 -7.41 -8.14 -21.41
CA ALA A 238 -7.08 -9.57 -21.48
C ALA A 238 -7.25 -10.27 -20.11
N ALA A 239 -7.33 -9.48 -19.04
CA ALA A 239 -7.59 -9.91 -17.68
C ALA A 239 -9.04 -9.58 -17.29
N PRO A 240 -9.88 -10.58 -16.95
CA PRO A 240 -11.30 -10.38 -16.71
C PRO A 240 -11.62 -9.42 -15.55
N ASP A 241 -10.77 -9.40 -14.51
CA ASP A 241 -10.99 -8.70 -13.25
C ASP A 241 -10.09 -7.47 -13.07
N LEU A 242 -9.26 -7.13 -14.05
CA LEU A 242 -8.40 -5.94 -14.00
C LEU A 242 -8.71 -5.01 -15.17
N ALA A 243 -9.13 -3.78 -14.83
CA ALA A 243 -9.12 -2.68 -15.78
C ALA A 243 -7.75 -1.98 -15.76
N TYR A 244 -7.35 -1.38 -16.86
CA TYR A 244 -6.11 -0.63 -16.93
C TYR A 244 -6.16 0.43 -18.02
N TRP A 245 -5.22 1.38 -17.92
CA TRP A 245 -4.95 2.39 -18.94
C TRP A 245 -3.65 2.08 -19.63
N HIS A 246 -3.65 2.11 -20.95
CA HIS A 246 -2.48 1.84 -21.77
C HIS A 246 -2.13 3.04 -22.65
N ARG A 247 -0.92 3.55 -22.52
CA ARG A 247 -0.29 4.45 -23.49
C ARG A 247 0.70 3.65 -24.33
N PRO A 248 0.57 3.66 -25.67
CA PRO A 248 1.48 2.91 -26.55
C PRO A 248 2.95 3.27 -26.33
N HIS A 249 3.82 2.29 -26.50
CA HIS A 249 5.26 2.46 -26.43
C HIS A 249 5.86 2.68 -27.83
N THR A 250 6.55 3.79 -28.03
CA THR A 250 7.22 4.12 -29.32
C THR A 250 8.73 4.30 -29.19
N ALA A 251 9.23 4.64 -27.99
CA ALA A 251 10.65 4.81 -27.73
C ALA A 251 11.47 3.52 -27.95
N LYS A 252 12.50 3.58 -28.79
CA LYS A 252 13.35 2.41 -29.13
C LYS A 252 14.47 2.10 -28.13
N GLY A 253 14.92 3.11 -27.38
CA GLY A 253 16.03 3.01 -26.42
C GLY A 253 15.59 3.02 -24.96
N LYS A 254 14.30 2.85 -24.70
CA LYS A 254 13.71 2.89 -23.36
C LYS A 254 12.80 1.68 -23.16
N LEU A 255 12.62 1.28 -21.92
CA LEU A 255 11.66 0.27 -21.50
C LEU A 255 10.30 0.92 -21.19
N PRO A 256 9.18 0.20 -21.41
CA PRO A 256 7.87 0.66 -20.97
C PRO A 256 7.69 0.58 -19.45
N VAL A 257 6.71 1.29 -18.92
CA VAL A 257 6.42 1.38 -17.48
C VAL A 257 5.11 0.66 -17.15
N VAL A 258 5.15 -0.22 -16.16
CA VAL A 258 3.96 -0.73 -15.48
C VAL A 258 3.79 0.03 -14.18
N PHE A 259 2.64 0.66 -13.98
CA PHE A 259 2.34 1.50 -12.81
C PHE A 259 1.27 0.88 -11.92
N LEU A 260 1.57 0.80 -10.62
CA LEU A 260 0.70 0.27 -9.56
C LEU A 260 0.39 1.36 -8.53
N HIS A 261 -0.88 1.74 -8.42
CA HIS A 261 -1.29 2.83 -7.54
C HIS A 261 -1.49 2.41 -6.08
N GLY A 262 -1.44 3.39 -5.18
CA GLY A 262 -1.74 3.25 -3.76
C GLY A 262 -3.23 3.34 -3.42
N ILE A 263 -3.55 3.23 -2.12
CA ILE A 263 -4.90 3.46 -1.59
C ILE A 263 -5.34 4.90 -1.88
N GLY A 264 -6.54 5.10 -2.40
CA GLY A 264 -7.00 6.45 -2.74
C GLY A 264 -8.24 6.50 -3.61
N VAL A 265 -8.42 7.61 -4.32
CA VAL A 265 -9.50 7.84 -5.29
C VAL A 265 -9.18 7.24 -6.67
N GLY A 266 -8.51 6.08 -6.71
CA GLY A 266 -8.03 5.46 -7.95
C GLY A 266 -6.88 6.25 -8.60
N LEU A 267 -6.87 6.33 -9.93
CA LEU A 267 -5.75 6.92 -10.69
C LEU A 267 -5.69 8.45 -10.68
N TRP A 268 -6.71 9.14 -10.16
CA TRP A 268 -6.78 10.61 -10.15
C TRP A 268 -5.50 11.27 -9.61
N THR A 269 -4.98 10.78 -8.48
CA THR A 269 -3.76 11.29 -7.83
C THR A 269 -2.54 11.30 -8.76
N TYR A 270 -2.51 10.39 -9.74
CA TYR A 270 -1.33 10.13 -10.57
C TYR A 270 -1.48 10.66 -11.99
N VAL A 271 -2.65 11.22 -12.38
CA VAL A 271 -2.88 11.67 -13.77
C VAL A 271 -1.77 12.61 -14.24
N SER A 272 -1.44 13.63 -13.44
CA SER A 272 -0.38 14.58 -13.75
C SER A 272 1.01 13.94 -13.84
N PHE A 273 1.28 12.88 -13.08
CA PHE A 273 2.57 12.18 -13.13
C PHE A 273 2.65 11.32 -14.39
N LEU A 274 1.62 10.52 -14.64
CA LEU A 274 1.54 9.63 -15.80
C LEU A 274 1.53 10.40 -17.13
N SER A 275 0.86 11.56 -17.18
CA SER A 275 0.88 12.42 -18.37
C SER A 275 2.27 13.04 -18.58
N SER A 276 2.91 13.51 -17.49
CA SER A 276 4.18 14.23 -17.56
C SER A 276 5.40 13.35 -17.84
N LEU A 277 5.30 12.03 -17.73
CA LEU A 277 6.40 11.11 -18.07
C LEU A 277 6.87 11.24 -19.54
N ASN A 278 6.02 11.75 -20.43
CA ASN A 278 6.35 11.98 -21.84
C ASN A 278 6.29 13.48 -22.21
N ASP A 279 6.29 14.40 -21.24
CA ASP A 279 6.32 15.83 -21.55
C ASP A 279 7.59 16.18 -22.33
N GLY A 280 7.42 16.85 -23.46
CA GLY A 280 8.51 17.22 -24.37
C GLY A 280 9.08 16.09 -25.24
N ALA A 281 8.56 14.86 -25.13
CA ALA A 281 8.97 13.76 -25.99
C ALA A 281 8.21 13.76 -27.33
N PRO A 282 8.88 13.59 -28.49
CA PRO A 282 8.24 13.33 -29.77
C PRO A 282 7.30 12.11 -29.75
N GLU A 283 6.32 12.05 -30.65
CA GLU A 283 5.36 10.95 -30.72
C GLU A 283 6.00 9.57 -30.95
N ASP A 284 7.12 9.52 -31.68
CA ASP A 284 7.90 8.31 -31.97
C ASP A 284 8.94 7.97 -30.89
N GLU A 285 9.00 8.73 -29.79
CA GLU A 285 9.93 8.52 -28.67
C GLU A 285 9.23 8.47 -27.29
N GLN A 286 7.96 8.10 -27.25
CA GLN A 286 7.17 8.03 -26.03
C GLN A 286 7.39 6.70 -25.27
N ILE A 287 7.58 6.84 -23.97
CA ILE A 287 7.59 5.72 -23.02
C ILE A 287 6.15 5.22 -22.90
N GLY A 288 5.94 3.93 -23.19
CA GLY A 288 4.63 3.30 -23.02
C GLY A 288 4.33 3.08 -21.54
N ILE A 289 3.06 3.18 -21.17
CA ILE A 289 2.62 3.08 -19.78
C ILE A 289 1.40 2.17 -19.69
N ILE A 290 1.45 1.13 -18.84
CA ILE A 290 0.27 0.39 -18.38
C ILE A 290 0.04 0.77 -16.93
N ALA A 291 -1.02 1.53 -16.65
CA ALA A 291 -1.46 1.86 -15.30
C ALA A 291 -2.64 0.96 -14.91
N ILE A 292 -2.39 0.02 -14.00
CA ILE A 292 -3.40 -0.96 -13.56
C ILE A 292 -4.33 -0.33 -12.53
N GLU A 293 -5.64 -0.49 -12.70
CA GLU A 293 -6.65 -0.05 -11.72
C GLU A 293 -6.98 -1.19 -10.73
N TYR A 294 -6.45 -1.10 -9.52
CA TYR A 294 -6.78 -2.00 -8.42
C TYR A 294 -7.95 -1.44 -7.60
N LEU A 295 -9.17 -1.79 -8.00
CA LEU A 295 -10.40 -1.21 -7.45
C LEU A 295 -10.66 -1.45 -5.95
N PRO A 296 -10.26 -2.59 -5.34
CA PRO A 296 -10.48 -2.84 -3.91
C PRO A 296 -9.89 -1.77 -2.98
N VAL A 297 -8.86 -1.05 -3.43
CA VAL A 297 -8.21 0.04 -2.67
C VAL A 297 -8.53 1.44 -3.22
N SER A 298 -9.55 1.55 -4.07
CA SER A 298 -9.90 2.78 -4.80
C SER A 298 -11.15 3.50 -4.25
N PHE A 299 -11.41 3.40 -2.94
CA PHE A 299 -12.58 3.98 -2.25
C PHE A 299 -13.93 3.57 -2.85
N ARG A 300 -14.07 2.27 -3.08
CA ARG A 300 -15.22 1.63 -3.75
C ARG A 300 -15.70 0.44 -2.96
N LEU A 301 -16.99 0.13 -3.08
CA LEU A 301 -17.49 -1.17 -2.66
C LEU A 301 -17.27 -2.15 -3.82
N THR A 302 -16.56 -3.25 -3.54
CA THR A 302 -16.19 -4.25 -4.55
C THR A 302 -16.38 -5.68 -4.03
N GLY A 303 -16.05 -6.68 -4.85
CA GLY A 303 -15.86 -8.06 -4.38
C GLY A 303 -14.69 -8.19 -3.39
N ALA A 304 -14.28 -9.43 -3.13
CA ALA A 304 -12.97 -9.66 -2.51
C ALA A 304 -11.85 -9.18 -3.45
N PRO A 305 -10.72 -8.69 -2.92
CA PRO A 305 -9.52 -8.47 -3.73
C PRO A 305 -9.04 -9.78 -4.36
N LEU A 306 -8.27 -9.68 -5.44
CA LEU A 306 -7.70 -10.86 -6.09
C LEU A 306 -6.67 -11.52 -5.18
N HIS A 307 -6.68 -12.86 -5.15
CA HIS A 307 -5.57 -13.61 -4.56
C HIS A 307 -4.29 -13.36 -5.36
N LYS A 308 -3.14 -13.46 -4.68
CA LYS A 308 -1.79 -13.24 -5.25
C LYS A 308 -1.60 -13.95 -6.59
N THR A 309 -1.92 -15.24 -6.66
CA THR A 309 -1.73 -16.07 -7.86
C THR A 309 -2.59 -15.61 -9.05
N ASP A 310 -3.84 -15.22 -8.80
CA ASP A 310 -4.74 -14.73 -9.84
C ASP A 310 -4.36 -13.33 -10.33
N PHE A 311 -3.94 -12.45 -9.40
CA PHE A 311 -3.37 -11.16 -9.77
C PHE A 311 -2.16 -11.34 -10.71
N LEU A 312 -1.20 -12.20 -10.36
CA LEU A 312 -0.01 -12.43 -11.18
C LEU A 312 -0.34 -13.00 -12.56
N LYS A 313 -1.27 -13.96 -12.63
CA LYS A 313 -1.75 -14.50 -13.93
C LYS A 313 -2.39 -13.41 -14.78
N GLN A 314 -3.23 -12.57 -14.19
CA GLN A 314 -3.94 -11.51 -14.92
C GLN A 314 -2.99 -10.40 -15.39
N VAL A 315 -2.01 -10.00 -14.58
CA VAL A 315 -0.96 -9.06 -15.02
C VAL A 315 -0.13 -9.65 -16.15
N THR A 316 0.23 -10.93 -16.07
CA THR A 316 0.98 -11.62 -17.14
C THR A 316 0.20 -11.59 -18.46
N ALA A 317 -1.10 -11.92 -18.43
CA ALA A 317 -1.96 -11.86 -19.61
C ALA A 317 -2.08 -10.44 -20.21
N ILE A 318 -2.12 -9.40 -19.36
CA ILE A 318 -2.11 -8.00 -19.82
C ILE A 318 -0.79 -7.71 -20.56
N LEU A 319 0.35 -8.05 -19.97
CA LEU A 319 1.67 -7.76 -20.56
C LEU A 319 1.88 -8.51 -21.88
N GLU A 320 1.48 -9.78 -21.94
CA GLU A 320 1.55 -10.61 -23.15
C GLU A 320 0.67 -10.03 -24.27
N SER A 321 -0.52 -9.51 -23.94
CA SER A 321 -1.41 -8.88 -24.93
C SER A 321 -0.83 -7.63 -25.60
N HIS A 322 0.13 -6.97 -24.94
CA HIS A 322 0.87 -5.81 -25.48
C HIS A 322 2.29 -6.14 -25.94
N GLY A 323 2.72 -7.40 -25.81
CA GLY A 323 4.07 -7.86 -26.17
C GLY A 323 5.18 -7.24 -25.30
N TRP A 324 4.92 -7.01 -24.01
CA TRP A 324 5.90 -6.41 -23.09
C TRP A 324 6.62 -7.47 -22.26
N ASP A 325 7.81 -7.86 -22.72
CA ASP A 325 8.64 -8.88 -22.06
C ASP A 325 9.58 -8.31 -20.99
N ARG A 326 9.96 -7.04 -21.13
CA ARG A 326 10.85 -6.32 -20.21
C ARG A 326 10.26 -4.96 -19.91
N PHE A 327 10.23 -4.57 -18.63
CA PHE A 327 9.60 -3.31 -18.24
C PHE A 327 10.19 -2.74 -16.94
N VAL A 328 9.90 -1.46 -16.72
CA VAL A 328 10.11 -0.77 -15.44
C VAL A 328 8.86 -0.88 -14.59
N LEU A 329 9.00 -1.28 -13.34
CA LEU A 329 7.89 -1.31 -12.39
C LEU A 329 7.89 -0.04 -11.53
N ALA A 330 6.87 0.80 -11.67
CA ALA A 330 6.66 1.95 -10.80
C ALA A 330 5.49 1.68 -9.85
N SER A 331 5.66 1.94 -8.57
CA SER A 331 4.58 1.75 -7.59
C SER A 331 4.56 2.82 -6.52
N HIS A 332 3.38 3.05 -5.94
CA HIS A 332 3.19 3.98 -4.83
C HIS A 332 2.43 3.32 -3.68
N SER A 333 2.87 3.52 -2.43
CA SER A 333 2.12 3.15 -1.23
C SER A 333 1.67 1.68 -1.29
N TYR A 334 0.37 1.38 -1.14
CA TYR A 334 -0.18 0.01 -1.28
C TYR A 334 0.19 -0.68 -2.61
N GLY A 335 0.43 0.05 -3.70
CA GLY A 335 0.91 -0.52 -4.96
C GLY A 335 2.24 -1.28 -4.80
N SER A 336 3.03 -0.95 -3.77
CA SER A 336 4.25 -1.71 -3.42
C SER A 336 3.97 -3.14 -2.97
N VAL A 337 2.76 -3.45 -2.46
CA VAL A 337 2.32 -4.82 -2.12
C VAL A 337 2.18 -5.66 -3.38
N LEU A 338 1.45 -5.13 -4.37
CA LEU A 338 1.28 -5.75 -5.67
C LEU A 338 2.63 -5.89 -6.39
N ALA A 339 3.52 -4.89 -6.23
CA ALA A 339 4.87 -4.97 -6.73
C ALA A 339 5.63 -6.12 -6.07
N THR A 340 5.63 -6.24 -4.73
CA THR A 340 6.27 -7.35 -4.00
C THR A 340 5.83 -8.71 -4.55
N HIS A 341 4.53 -8.89 -4.83
CA HIS A 341 4.04 -10.14 -5.42
C HIS A 341 4.66 -10.41 -6.79
N MET A 342 4.81 -9.38 -7.63
CA MET A 342 5.47 -9.50 -8.94
C MET A 342 6.96 -9.79 -8.82
N PHE A 343 7.66 -9.19 -7.85
CA PHE A 343 9.07 -9.46 -7.57
C PHE A 343 9.31 -10.93 -7.19
N GLN A 344 8.43 -11.47 -6.34
CA GLN A 344 8.46 -12.85 -5.85
C GLN A 344 7.98 -13.89 -6.88
N SER A 345 7.45 -13.45 -8.02
CA SER A 345 7.00 -14.36 -9.08
C SER A 345 8.16 -14.81 -9.96
N GLU A 346 8.27 -16.11 -10.18
CA GLU A 346 9.22 -16.67 -11.15
C GLU A 346 8.92 -16.23 -12.60
N ALA A 347 7.65 -15.97 -12.93
CA ALA A 347 7.24 -15.57 -14.28
C ALA A 347 7.44 -14.08 -14.57
N LEU A 348 7.16 -13.22 -13.57
CA LEU A 348 7.20 -11.76 -13.73
C LEU A 348 8.47 -11.13 -13.16
N GLY A 349 9.05 -11.69 -12.10
CA GLY A 349 10.24 -11.18 -11.45
C GLY A 349 11.40 -10.97 -12.43
N PRO A 350 11.76 -11.95 -13.28
CA PRO A 350 12.82 -11.79 -14.28
C PRO A 350 12.52 -10.73 -15.35
N ARG A 351 11.25 -10.41 -15.62
CA ARG A 351 10.83 -9.40 -16.61
C ARG A 351 10.95 -7.96 -16.11
N ILE A 352 11.06 -7.77 -14.78
CA ILE A 352 11.29 -6.46 -14.16
C ILE A 352 12.78 -6.13 -14.28
N GLU A 353 13.11 -5.14 -15.11
CA GLU A 353 14.48 -4.67 -15.31
C GLU A 353 14.91 -3.65 -14.26
N SER A 354 13.98 -2.79 -13.89
CA SER A 354 14.21 -1.74 -12.91
C SER A 354 12.90 -1.41 -12.20
N ALA A 355 12.99 -0.80 -11.02
CA ALA A 355 11.82 -0.42 -10.25
C ALA A 355 11.97 0.95 -9.59
N VAL A 356 10.85 1.66 -9.48
CA VAL A 356 10.73 2.95 -8.78
C VAL A 356 9.60 2.81 -7.76
N PHE A 357 9.97 2.77 -6.48
CA PHE A 357 9.02 2.75 -5.37
C PHE A 357 8.85 4.15 -4.82
N VAL A 358 7.60 4.57 -4.61
CA VAL A 358 7.26 5.87 -4.04
C VAL A 358 6.50 5.63 -2.74
N ASP A 359 7.08 6.08 -1.63
CA ASP A 359 6.57 5.89 -0.28
C ASP A 359 6.09 4.44 -0.04
N PRO A 360 6.94 3.41 -0.29
CA PRO A 360 6.53 2.03 -0.19
C PRO A 360 6.21 1.65 1.25
N VAL A 361 5.13 0.88 1.45
CA VAL A 361 4.73 0.37 2.76
C VAL A 361 5.29 -1.04 3.03
N THR A 362 5.87 -1.70 2.03
CA THR A 362 6.28 -3.11 2.11
C THR A 362 7.69 -3.32 2.65
N ILE A 363 8.51 -2.28 2.75
CA ILE A 363 9.87 -2.36 3.28
C ILE A 363 9.80 -2.27 4.81
N LEU A 364 10.37 -3.25 5.50
CA LEU A 364 10.24 -3.42 6.96
C LEU A 364 8.78 -3.48 7.46
N LEU A 365 7.87 -4.07 6.66
CA LEU A 365 6.44 -4.15 6.98
C LEU A 365 6.11 -4.86 8.32
N HIS A 366 7.03 -5.65 8.86
CA HIS A 366 6.91 -6.28 10.18
C HIS A 366 7.02 -5.27 11.33
N LEU A 367 7.56 -4.08 11.11
CA LEU A 367 7.55 -3.01 12.10
C LEU A 367 6.11 -2.52 12.31
N PRO A 368 5.74 -2.18 13.56
CA PRO A 368 4.35 -1.90 13.91
C PRO A 368 3.82 -0.60 13.31
N ASP A 369 4.70 0.33 12.93
CA ASP A 369 4.36 1.69 12.49
C ASP A 369 3.26 1.71 11.41
N VAL A 370 3.43 0.98 10.31
CA VAL A 370 2.45 0.94 9.21
C VAL A 370 1.09 0.44 9.71
N ALA A 371 1.09 -0.68 10.43
CA ALA A 371 -0.13 -1.30 10.92
C ALA A 371 -0.87 -0.39 11.91
N VAL A 372 -0.16 0.15 12.91
CA VAL A 372 -0.72 1.02 13.94
C VAL A 372 -1.17 2.36 13.35
N ASN A 373 -0.31 3.05 12.60
CA ASN A 373 -0.59 4.38 12.07
C ASN A 373 -1.75 4.40 11.09
N PHE A 374 -1.92 3.32 10.31
CA PHE A 374 -2.99 3.21 9.34
C PHE A 374 -4.28 2.66 9.95
N THR A 375 -4.23 1.68 10.86
CA THR A 375 -5.43 0.93 11.28
C THR A 375 -5.91 1.19 12.71
N ARG A 376 -5.10 1.79 13.58
CA ARG A 376 -5.42 1.95 15.01
C ARG A 376 -5.21 3.37 15.56
N ARG A 377 -4.32 4.17 14.97
CA ARG A 377 -4.04 5.53 15.43
C ARG A 377 -5.32 6.37 15.45
N LYS A 378 -5.57 7.01 16.59
CA LYS A 378 -6.65 7.99 16.74
C LYS A 378 -6.19 9.32 16.13
N PRO A 379 -6.91 9.88 15.15
CA PRO A 379 -6.47 11.09 14.45
C PRO A 379 -6.55 12.33 15.36
N GLN A 380 -5.48 13.12 15.36
CA GLN A 380 -5.38 14.39 16.08
C GLN A 380 -5.16 15.57 15.12
N ARG A 381 -4.32 15.40 14.10
CA ARG A 381 -4.01 16.45 13.10
C ARG A 381 -4.90 16.38 11.86
N ALA A 382 -4.92 17.44 11.05
CA ALA A 382 -5.80 17.53 9.89
C ALA A 382 -5.54 16.44 8.83
N ASN A 383 -4.27 16.21 8.47
CA ASN A 383 -3.83 15.11 7.61
C ASN A 383 -4.18 13.72 8.18
N GLU A 384 -4.09 13.54 9.50
CA GLU A 384 -4.49 12.29 10.16
C GLU A 384 -6.01 12.07 10.08
N TRP A 385 -6.83 13.12 10.23
CA TRP A 385 -8.28 13.03 10.03
C TRP A 385 -8.64 12.72 8.57
N LEU A 386 -7.90 13.28 7.61
CA LEU A 386 -8.02 12.97 6.19
C LEU A 386 -7.73 11.48 5.94
N LEU A 387 -6.57 10.98 6.39
CA LEU A 387 -6.19 9.57 6.23
C LEU A 387 -7.19 8.64 6.92
N TRP A 388 -7.48 8.90 8.20
CA TRP A 388 -8.35 8.06 9.00
C TRP A 388 -9.75 7.97 8.37
N TYR A 389 -10.38 9.10 8.06
CA TYR A 389 -11.75 9.06 7.54
C TYR A 389 -11.78 8.53 6.12
N PHE A 390 -10.96 9.03 5.19
CA PHE A 390 -11.11 8.69 3.78
C PHE A 390 -10.44 7.39 3.38
N ALA A 391 -9.31 7.03 3.99
CA ALA A 391 -8.58 5.82 3.66
C ALA A 391 -8.84 4.69 4.65
N SER A 392 -8.44 4.85 5.92
CA SER A 392 -8.45 3.76 6.91
C SER A 392 -9.85 3.21 7.18
N MET A 393 -10.85 4.10 7.23
CA MET A 393 -12.24 3.74 7.54
C MET A 393 -13.08 3.43 6.29
N ASP A 394 -12.48 3.44 5.08
CA ASP A 394 -13.18 3.07 3.85
C ASP A 394 -13.51 1.57 3.87
N PRO A 395 -14.75 1.14 3.54
CA PRO A 395 -15.13 -0.26 3.63
C PRO A 395 -14.38 -1.18 2.65
N GLY A 396 -14.02 -0.67 1.47
CA GLY A 396 -13.23 -1.40 0.48
C GLY A 396 -11.83 -1.67 1.02
N VAL A 397 -11.17 -0.59 1.45
CA VAL A 397 -9.82 -0.65 2.04
C VAL A 397 -9.80 -1.49 3.31
N ALA A 398 -10.76 -1.28 4.22
CA ALA A 398 -10.86 -2.03 5.47
C ALA A 398 -11.12 -3.52 5.24
N HIS A 399 -11.94 -3.88 4.24
CA HIS A 399 -12.09 -5.28 3.83
C HIS A 399 -10.77 -5.86 3.32
N CYS A 400 -10.09 -5.13 2.43
CA CYS A 400 -8.83 -5.56 1.84
C CYS A 400 -7.75 -5.78 2.90
N LEU A 401 -7.57 -4.83 3.83
CA LEU A 401 -6.54 -4.90 4.87
C LEU A 401 -6.90 -5.83 6.01
N GLY A 402 -8.18 -5.88 6.40
CA GLY A 402 -8.63 -6.67 7.54
C GLY A 402 -8.85 -8.14 7.23
N ARG A 403 -9.03 -8.53 5.97
CA ARG A 403 -9.37 -9.92 5.59
C ARG A 403 -8.51 -10.53 4.49
N HIS A 404 -7.68 -9.74 3.81
CA HIS A 404 -6.93 -10.22 2.63
C HIS A 404 -5.48 -9.72 2.60
N PHE A 405 -4.97 -9.20 3.72
CA PHE A 405 -3.61 -8.67 3.82
C PHE A 405 -2.77 -9.51 4.76
N PHE A 406 -1.94 -10.37 4.19
CA PHE A 406 -1.01 -11.22 4.92
C PHE A 406 0.37 -10.59 4.86
N TRP A 407 0.83 -10.00 5.97
CA TRP A 407 2.05 -9.20 6.00
C TRP A 407 3.29 -10.00 5.54
N LYS A 408 3.35 -11.30 5.85
CA LYS A 408 4.43 -12.22 5.44
C LYS A 408 4.55 -12.35 3.92
N ASP A 409 3.44 -12.30 3.20
CA ASP A 409 3.41 -12.36 1.73
C ASP A 409 3.68 -11.00 1.07
N ASN A 410 3.53 -9.92 1.85
CA ASN A 410 3.56 -8.54 1.35
C ASN A 410 4.87 -7.83 1.66
N ILE A 411 5.64 -8.31 2.65
CA ILE A 411 6.95 -7.76 3.00
C ILE A 411 7.97 -8.02 1.88
N VAL A 412 8.76 -6.99 1.57
CA VAL A 412 9.92 -7.12 0.68
C VAL A 412 11.18 -6.74 1.43
N TRP A 413 12.19 -7.58 1.32
CA TRP A 413 13.47 -7.35 1.96
C TRP A 413 14.45 -6.68 0.98
N LYS A 414 15.47 -6.01 1.51
CA LYS A 414 16.42 -5.21 0.74
C LYS A 414 17.06 -6.01 -0.40
N GLU A 415 17.46 -7.24 -0.12
CA GLU A 415 18.05 -8.17 -1.09
C GLU A 415 17.05 -8.59 -2.18
N ASP A 416 15.76 -8.73 -1.87
CA ASP A 416 14.73 -9.14 -2.84
C ASP A 416 14.43 -8.01 -3.84
N LEU A 417 14.61 -6.75 -3.43
CA LEU A 417 14.49 -5.59 -4.32
C LEU A 417 15.55 -5.65 -5.43
N VAL A 418 16.80 -5.99 -5.08
CA VAL A 418 17.93 -5.95 -6.02
C VAL A 418 18.16 -7.27 -6.74
N ASN A 419 17.88 -8.42 -6.11
CA ASN A 419 18.18 -9.73 -6.67
C ASN A 419 17.02 -10.29 -7.47
N VAL A 420 17.31 -10.85 -8.65
CA VAL A 420 16.33 -11.52 -9.49
C VAL A 420 16.16 -12.97 -9.06
N ILE A 421 14.96 -13.34 -8.61
CA ILE A 421 14.58 -14.73 -8.32
C ILE A 421 14.56 -15.50 -9.65
N GLY A 422 15.28 -16.62 -9.73
CA GLY A 422 15.35 -17.49 -10.92
C GLY A 422 16.75 -17.78 -11.46
N GLU A 423 17.80 -17.08 -11.01
CA GLU A 423 19.19 -17.49 -11.26
C GLU A 423 19.67 -18.37 -10.10
N ALA A 424 19.49 -19.69 -10.27
CA ALA A 424 19.71 -20.76 -9.29
C ALA A 424 20.81 -20.45 -8.24
N SER A 425 20.45 -20.60 -6.96
CA SER A 425 21.48 -20.89 -5.95
C SER A 425 21.95 -22.32 -6.20
N PRO A 426 23.27 -22.60 -6.26
CA PRO A 426 23.72 -23.97 -6.22
C PRO A 426 23.27 -24.56 -4.88
N SER A 427 22.44 -25.60 -4.93
CA SER A 427 22.16 -26.45 -3.78
C SER A 427 23.47 -27.07 -3.28
N PRO A 428 23.70 -27.15 -1.96
CA PRO A 428 24.78 -27.94 -1.43
C PRO A 428 24.34 -29.42 -1.49
N THR A 429 24.71 -30.12 -2.56
CA THR A 429 24.62 -31.58 -2.62
C THR A 429 25.98 -32.16 -3.00
N ASP A 430 26.62 -32.68 -1.96
CA ASP A 430 27.57 -33.80 -1.88
C ASP A 430 28.23 -34.33 -3.16
N GLY A 431 29.57 -34.28 -3.14
CA GLY A 431 30.37 -35.50 -3.23
C GLY A 431 30.74 -36.07 -4.60
N GLY A 432 31.93 -35.69 -5.08
CA GLY A 432 32.91 -36.65 -5.62
C GLY A 432 32.94 -36.92 -7.14
N SER A 433 33.79 -36.20 -7.86
CA SER A 433 34.92 -36.79 -8.62
C SER A 433 35.63 -35.74 -9.47
N SER A 434 36.93 -35.96 -9.66
CA SER A 434 37.91 -35.06 -10.24
C SER A 434 37.62 -34.67 -11.69
N SER A 435 37.75 -33.39 -12.04
CA SER A 435 38.62 -32.95 -13.16
C SER A 435 38.85 -31.44 -13.10
N THR A 436 40.11 -31.07 -12.92
CA THR A 436 40.64 -29.73 -12.61
C THR A 436 40.68 -28.79 -13.83
N GLU A 437 39.69 -28.84 -14.73
CA GLU A 437 39.64 -28.00 -15.94
C GLU A 437 38.28 -27.32 -16.22
N LEU A 438 37.29 -27.44 -15.32
CA LEU A 438 35.97 -26.78 -15.46
C LEU A 438 35.74 -25.62 -14.48
N ILE A 439 36.77 -25.21 -13.72
CA ILE A 439 36.63 -24.22 -12.62
C ILE A 439 36.90 -22.77 -13.08
N ALA A 440 37.36 -22.54 -14.32
CA ALA A 440 37.61 -21.19 -14.82
C ALA A 440 36.36 -20.46 -15.37
N ASP A 441 35.27 -21.17 -15.71
CA ASP A 441 34.11 -20.58 -16.40
C ASP A 441 32.82 -20.53 -15.55
N LEU A 442 32.83 -21.07 -14.33
CA LEU A 442 31.70 -21.02 -13.39
C LEU A 442 31.76 -19.79 -12.43
N GLY A 443 32.80 -18.96 -12.56
CA GLY A 443 33.03 -17.76 -11.74
C GLY A 443 32.43 -16.44 -12.28
N SER A 444 31.67 -16.47 -13.39
CA SER A 444 31.31 -15.25 -14.15
C SER A 444 29.82 -15.07 -14.46
N ALA A 445 28.92 -15.94 -13.99
CA ALA A 445 27.48 -15.64 -14.02
C ALA A 445 27.16 -14.60 -12.93
N ARG A 446 27.56 -13.36 -13.18
CA ARG A 446 27.28 -12.21 -12.31
C ARG A 446 25.76 -12.08 -12.23
N ARG A 447 25.17 -12.53 -11.12
CA ARG A 447 23.71 -12.51 -10.92
C ARG A 447 23.15 -11.16 -11.32
N ARG A 448 22.18 -11.13 -12.24
CA ARG A 448 21.64 -9.87 -12.76
C ARG A 448 20.99 -9.11 -11.60
N LYS A 449 21.51 -7.92 -11.27
CA LYS A 449 20.91 -7.02 -10.29
C LYS A 449 19.91 -6.08 -10.96
N ARG A 450 18.72 -5.93 -10.38
CA ARG A 450 17.76 -4.90 -10.79
C ARG A 450 18.22 -3.52 -10.31
N ARG A 451 17.97 -2.50 -11.11
CA ARG A 451 18.14 -1.10 -10.68
C ARG A 451 16.91 -0.69 -9.89
N VAL A 452 17.08 -0.20 -8.65
CA VAL A 452 15.95 0.19 -7.80
C VAL A 452 16.11 1.62 -7.29
N ALA A 453 15.07 2.44 -7.46
CA ALA A 453 14.93 3.72 -6.77
C ALA A 453 13.82 3.62 -5.73
N VAL A 454 14.06 4.20 -4.55
CA VAL A 454 13.06 4.33 -3.48
C VAL A 454 12.95 5.80 -3.11
N SER A 455 11.75 6.36 -3.29
CA SER A 455 11.38 7.69 -2.85
C SER A 455 10.70 7.63 -1.50
N LEU A 456 11.13 8.49 -0.57
CA LEU A 456 10.62 8.58 0.79
C LEU A 456 10.29 10.03 1.15
N ALA A 457 9.08 10.23 1.64
CA ALA A 457 8.62 11.45 2.28
C ALA A 457 9.14 11.55 3.74
N GLU A 458 9.72 12.69 4.12
CA GLU A 458 10.33 12.86 5.45
C GLU A 458 9.32 12.73 6.60
N ASN A 459 8.16 13.34 6.45
CA ASN A 459 7.12 13.41 7.47
C ASN A 459 5.97 12.44 7.18
N ASP A 460 6.27 11.31 6.52
CA ASP A 460 5.30 10.29 6.18
C ASP A 460 4.50 9.86 7.43
N LEU A 461 3.19 10.11 7.40
CA LEU A 461 2.35 9.80 8.54
C LEU A 461 2.07 8.29 8.72
N ILE A 462 2.47 7.44 7.78
CA ILE A 462 2.20 5.99 7.76
C ILE A 462 3.48 5.22 8.09
N VAL A 463 4.57 5.51 7.39
CA VAL A 463 5.83 4.75 7.42
C VAL A 463 6.89 5.50 8.23
N ASP A 464 7.66 4.79 9.06
CA ASP A 464 8.90 5.33 9.65
C ASP A 464 9.99 5.37 8.57
N THR A 465 9.98 6.43 7.77
CA THR A 465 10.86 6.56 6.60
C THR A 465 12.32 6.74 6.97
N LEU A 466 12.62 7.24 8.18
CA LEU A 466 13.99 7.31 8.68
C LEU A 466 14.55 5.91 8.93
N THR A 467 13.79 5.05 9.61
CA THR A 467 14.19 3.66 9.85
C THR A 467 14.32 2.88 8.53
N VAL A 468 13.38 3.06 7.59
CA VAL A 468 13.46 2.45 6.25
C VAL A 468 14.70 2.92 5.49
N ALA A 469 14.99 4.22 5.49
CA ALA A 469 16.16 4.76 4.80
C ALA A 469 17.48 4.25 5.40
N LYS A 470 17.58 4.15 6.73
CA LYS A 470 18.73 3.53 7.42
C LYS A 470 18.91 2.08 7.01
N TYR A 471 17.84 1.30 7.00
CA TYR A 471 17.87 -0.11 6.59
C TYR A 471 18.36 -0.28 5.14
N LEU A 472 17.89 0.57 4.23
CA LEU A 472 18.30 0.53 2.82
C LEU A 472 19.75 1.02 2.62
N ALA A 473 20.20 2.02 3.38
CA ALA A 473 21.56 2.53 3.35
C ALA A 473 22.59 1.56 3.95
N GLY A 474 22.18 0.75 4.94
CA GLY A 474 23.05 -0.17 5.69
C GLY A 474 24.01 0.58 6.63
N ASP A 475 25.18 -0.01 6.90
CA ASP A 475 26.18 0.53 7.84
C ASP A 475 26.95 1.78 7.31
N GLU A 476 26.52 2.40 6.20
CA GLU A 476 27.04 3.73 5.88
C GLU A 476 26.45 4.73 6.88
N GLU A 477 27.31 5.50 7.56
CA GLU A 477 26.86 6.67 8.35
C GLU A 477 26.12 7.64 7.42
N TRP A 478 24.80 7.47 7.39
CA TRP A 478 23.86 8.32 6.69
C TRP A 478 23.24 9.26 7.71
N TYR A 479 23.45 10.56 7.52
CA TYR A 479 22.75 11.59 8.27
C TYR A 479 21.86 12.41 7.33
N LEU A 480 20.65 12.70 7.80
CA LEU A 480 19.81 13.72 7.21
C LEU A 480 20.40 15.08 7.58
N ASP A 481 20.82 15.86 6.58
CA ASP A 481 21.00 17.32 6.74
C ASP A 481 19.60 17.97 6.81
N SER A 482 18.82 17.60 7.82
CA SER A 482 17.53 18.20 8.12
C SER A 482 17.75 19.27 9.18
N VAL A 483 17.53 20.52 8.79
CA VAL A 483 17.57 21.76 9.58
C VAL A 483 18.96 22.39 9.70
N GLY A 484 19.10 23.61 9.15
CA GLY A 484 20.25 24.50 9.31
C GLY A 484 20.49 24.91 10.77
N LYS A 485 20.96 23.99 11.60
CA LYS A 485 21.77 24.28 12.77
C LYS A 485 23.20 23.96 12.39
N GLY A 486 24.05 24.98 12.41
CA GLY A 486 25.42 24.92 11.95
C GLY A 486 26.17 23.72 12.51
N ARG A 487 26.93 23.05 11.64
CA ARG A 487 27.94 22.08 12.05
C ARG A 487 29.13 22.84 12.63
N GLU A 488 29.26 22.80 13.95
CA GLU A 488 30.57 22.57 14.55
C GLU A 488 30.73 21.05 14.78
N GLN A 489 31.91 20.54 14.46
CA GLN A 489 32.43 19.18 14.70
C GLN A 489 32.13 18.08 13.64
N GLY A 490 33.07 17.94 12.70
CA GLY A 490 34.05 16.84 12.77
C GLY A 490 33.71 15.43 12.27
N GLY A 491 32.52 15.14 11.73
CA GLY A 491 32.17 13.81 11.20
C GLY A 491 32.20 13.73 9.67
N ALA A 492 33.05 12.87 9.10
CA ALA A 492 33.26 12.67 7.66
C ALA A 492 32.18 11.78 6.97
N GLY A 493 30.91 11.88 7.34
CA GLY A 493 29.85 11.18 6.60
C GLY A 493 29.38 11.96 5.36
N LYS A 494 28.72 11.30 4.42
CA LYS A 494 28.25 11.89 3.15
C LYS A 494 26.93 12.65 3.33
N SER A 495 26.91 13.96 3.04
CA SER A 495 25.68 14.77 3.02
C SER A 495 24.90 14.54 1.71
N ILE A 496 23.57 14.44 1.80
CA ILE A 496 22.67 14.41 0.63
C ILE A 496 22.34 15.86 0.24
N SER A 497 22.81 16.29 -0.93
CA SER A 497 22.43 17.58 -1.52
C SER A 497 20.94 17.59 -1.90
N TYR A 498 20.13 18.37 -1.18
CA TYR A 498 18.67 18.45 -1.33
C TYR A 498 18.15 19.36 -2.45
N GLY A 499 19.01 19.97 -3.27
CA GLY A 499 18.63 21.17 -4.02
C GLY A 499 18.77 21.16 -5.55
N LYS A 500 19.10 20.04 -6.19
CA LYS A 500 19.21 20.00 -7.67
C LYS A 500 18.33 18.90 -8.28
N PRO A 501 17.68 19.14 -9.42
CA PRO A 501 17.13 18.08 -10.25
C PRO A 501 18.30 17.20 -10.72
N GLY A 502 18.53 16.09 -10.01
CA GLY A 502 19.64 15.18 -10.34
C GLY A 502 20.09 14.32 -9.17
N ARG A 503 19.65 13.05 -9.22
CA ARG A 503 20.09 11.85 -8.48
C ARG A 503 19.86 11.85 -6.96
N GLY A 504 19.36 10.73 -6.48
CA GLY A 504 19.32 10.38 -5.06
C GLY A 504 20.68 9.87 -4.56
N HIS A 505 20.73 9.51 -3.28
CA HIS A 505 21.89 8.82 -2.72
C HIS A 505 21.86 7.35 -3.15
N VAL A 506 22.93 6.86 -3.79
CA VAL A 506 23.03 5.45 -4.20
C VAL A 506 23.76 4.68 -3.11
N THR A 507 23.10 3.67 -2.55
CA THR A 507 23.64 2.81 -1.49
C THR A 507 24.67 1.82 -2.06
N LYS A 508 25.44 1.16 -1.18
CA LYS A 508 26.40 0.10 -1.57
C LYS A 508 25.75 -1.03 -2.39
N ASP A 509 24.48 -1.33 -2.08
CA ASP A 509 23.71 -2.38 -2.74
C ASP A 509 23.17 -1.94 -4.11
N GLY A 510 23.32 -0.66 -4.48
CA GLY A 510 22.89 -0.09 -5.75
C GLY A 510 21.47 0.48 -5.74
N ILE A 511 20.87 0.68 -4.57
CA ILE A 511 19.54 1.27 -4.41
C ILE A 511 19.69 2.80 -4.39
N GLU A 512 18.92 3.52 -5.20
CA GLU A 512 18.89 4.98 -5.18
C GLU A 512 17.80 5.51 -4.27
N LEU A 513 18.19 6.16 -3.17
CA LEU A 513 17.31 6.78 -2.21
C LEU A 513 17.04 8.24 -2.58
N LEU A 514 15.77 8.55 -2.84
CA LEU A 514 15.26 9.91 -3.03
C LEU A 514 14.54 10.35 -1.77
N TRP A 515 15.05 11.38 -1.12
CA TRP A 515 14.41 11.95 0.06
C TRP A 515 13.71 13.26 -0.30
N PHE A 516 12.50 13.44 0.21
CA PHE A 516 11.65 14.63 0.00
C PHE A 516 11.39 15.34 1.35
N PRO A 517 12.20 16.35 1.70
CA PRO A 517 12.10 17.04 2.99
C PRO A 517 10.78 17.79 3.16
N GLY A 518 10.16 17.68 4.32
CA GLY A 518 8.90 18.33 4.64
C GLY A 518 7.66 17.64 4.07
N PHE A 519 7.81 16.72 3.13
CA PHE A 519 6.69 16.03 2.49
C PHE A 519 6.09 14.98 3.42
N ASP A 520 4.78 14.85 3.35
CA ASP A 520 3.99 13.74 3.89
C ASP A 520 3.71 12.71 2.76
N HIS A 521 3.23 11.53 3.13
CA HIS A 521 2.96 10.39 2.24
C HIS A 521 2.22 10.80 0.96
N ALA A 522 2.71 10.42 -0.23
CA ALA A 522 2.11 10.78 -1.52
C ALA A 522 2.16 12.27 -1.92
N GLN A 523 2.58 13.21 -1.05
CA GLN A 523 2.62 14.64 -1.42
C GLN A 523 3.59 14.92 -2.58
N VAL A 524 4.53 14.00 -2.85
CA VAL A 524 5.47 14.11 -3.98
C VAL A 524 4.77 14.32 -5.32
N PHE A 525 3.52 13.87 -5.46
CA PHE A 525 2.71 14.04 -6.67
C PHE A 525 2.03 15.41 -6.79
N ASP A 526 1.88 16.17 -5.70
CA ASP A 526 1.07 17.39 -5.65
C ASP A 526 1.75 18.57 -6.40
N ALA A 527 3.01 18.85 -6.07
CA ALA A 527 3.75 19.98 -6.64
C ALA A 527 4.43 19.62 -7.95
N LYS A 528 4.51 20.57 -8.89
CA LYS A 528 5.15 20.36 -10.19
C LYS A 528 6.62 19.98 -10.04
N GLU A 529 7.38 20.69 -9.20
CA GLU A 529 8.81 20.46 -9.02
C GLU A 529 9.15 19.05 -8.50
N SER A 530 8.45 18.60 -7.45
CA SER A 530 8.65 17.26 -6.89
C SER A 530 8.24 16.16 -7.88
N ARG A 531 7.15 16.39 -8.62
CA ARG A 531 6.68 15.46 -9.64
C ARG A 531 7.61 15.40 -10.84
N ASP A 532 8.19 16.52 -11.27
CA ASP A 532 9.19 16.57 -12.34
C ASP A 532 10.45 15.79 -11.93
N ARG A 533 10.88 15.91 -10.66
CA ARG A 533 11.99 15.11 -10.12
C ARG A 533 11.69 13.61 -10.18
N LEU A 534 10.47 13.20 -9.82
CA LEU A 534 10.04 11.80 -9.89
C LEU A 534 9.94 11.30 -11.35
N CYS A 535 9.45 12.13 -12.28
CA CYS A 535 9.43 11.83 -13.70
C CYS A 535 10.85 11.63 -14.25
N SER A 536 11.78 12.52 -13.91
CA SER A 536 13.18 12.43 -14.33
C SER A 536 13.85 11.13 -13.88
N VAL A 537 13.60 10.70 -12.63
CA VAL A 537 14.09 9.41 -12.14
C VAL A 537 13.46 8.27 -12.92
N THR A 538 12.15 8.26 -13.07
CA THR A 538 11.43 7.18 -13.77
C THR A 538 11.93 7.05 -15.22
N GLN A 539 12.06 8.16 -15.94
CA GLN A 539 12.58 8.20 -17.31
C GLN A 539 14.01 7.64 -17.41
N ARG A 540 14.89 7.96 -16.45
CA ARG A 540 16.25 7.41 -16.40
C ARG A 540 16.26 5.90 -16.13
N TYR A 541 15.33 5.41 -15.33
CA TYR A 541 15.19 3.98 -15.04
C TYR A 541 14.61 3.19 -16.23
N CYS A 542 13.99 3.89 -17.18
CA CYS A 542 13.55 3.33 -18.45
C CYS A 542 14.71 3.16 -19.46
N THR A 543 15.80 3.92 -19.37
CA THR A 543 16.91 3.81 -20.33
C THR A 543 17.56 2.42 -20.28
N ILE A 544 17.69 1.77 -21.45
CA ILE A 544 18.29 0.43 -21.60
C ILE A 544 19.79 0.45 -21.31
#